data_AF-A0A1B0AXN7-F1
#
_entry.id   AF-A0A1B0AXN7-F1
#
_cell.length_a   1.000
_cell.length_b   1.000
_cell.length_c   1.000
_cell.angle_alpha   90.00
_cell.angle_beta   90.00
_cell.angle_gamma   90.00
#
_symmetry.space_group_name_H-M   'P 1'
#
loop_
_entity.id
_entity.type
_entity.pdbx_description
1 polymer ?
#
loop_
_entity_poly.entity_id
_entity_poly.type
_entity_poly.pdbx_seq_one_letter_code
_entity_poly.pdbx_strand_id
1 'polypeptide(L)'
;MLLQTASDISSFLDEKQEFQPDDLATSLLNQLGSIVDPKPGRVFREILPLVQAASPVKMPPPNVEIKMCVANILEPCPQMSQDNVIKVTAGLIAALPFVAEIDNLQDAQKQDMRIKIKYPDQHTHTVVPKLSDFRKIMTEQGAHETNVKLRTTILLSHSVWTEASSVEITLCLAVRPGTELELCKPAKILFAPKPVRRGI
;
A
#
# COMPACT_ATOMS: atom_id res chain seq x y z
N MET A 1 33.55 -1.62 5.26
CA MET A 1 32.14 -1.51 4.83
C MET A 1 32.07 -1.02 3.39
N LEU A 2 32.53 0.19 3.05
CA LEU A 2 32.46 0.72 1.67
C LEU A 2 33.16 -0.16 0.61
N LEU A 3 34.40 -0.63 0.87
CA LEU A 3 35.11 -1.52 -0.05
C LEU A 3 34.42 -2.88 -0.23
N GLN A 4 33.77 -3.39 0.82
CA GLN A 4 32.98 -4.62 0.73
C GLN A 4 31.77 -4.40 -0.17
N THR A 5 31.02 -3.31 0.04
CA THR A 5 29.87 -2.96 -0.81
C THR A 5 30.29 -2.76 -2.27
N ALA A 6 31.45 -2.15 -2.53
CA ALA A 6 31.97 -2.01 -3.88
C ALA A 6 32.28 -3.36 -4.54
N SER A 7 32.88 -4.29 -3.79
CA SER A 7 33.11 -5.67 -4.25
C SER A 7 31.79 -6.39 -4.54
N ASP A 8 30.81 -6.29 -3.64
CA ASP A 8 29.50 -6.92 -3.80
C ASP A 8 28.76 -6.38 -5.04
N ILE A 9 28.84 -5.06 -5.27
CA ILE A 9 28.28 -4.41 -6.47
C ILE A 9 29.00 -4.88 -7.74
N SER A 10 30.33 -4.98 -7.71
CA SER A 10 31.09 -5.48 -8.87
C SER A 10 30.68 -6.90 -9.23
N SER A 11 30.59 -7.80 -8.24
CA SER A 11 30.13 -9.17 -8.46
C SER A 11 28.70 -9.23 -9.00
N PHE A 12 27.81 -8.39 -8.50
CA PHE A 12 26.43 -8.29 -9.00
C PHE A 12 26.37 -7.84 -10.47
N LEU A 13 27.18 -6.84 -10.86
CA LEU A 13 27.25 -6.35 -12.24
C LEU A 13 27.84 -7.40 -13.20
N ASP A 14 28.84 -8.16 -12.74
CA ASP A 14 29.41 -9.28 -13.52
C ASP A 14 28.38 -10.40 -13.76
N GLU A 15 27.56 -10.72 -12.75
CA GLU A 15 26.48 -11.70 -12.87
C GLU A 15 25.31 -11.23 -13.75
N LYS A 16 25.06 -9.92 -13.80
CA LYS A 16 23.92 -9.31 -14.49
C LYS A 16 24.39 -8.38 -15.60
N GLN A 17 24.98 -8.96 -16.66
CA GLN A 17 25.50 -8.24 -17.84
C GLN A 17 24.51 -7.30 -18.55
N GLU A 18 23.20 -7.45 -18.31
CA GLU A 18 22.15 -6.56 -18.81
C GLU A 18 22.23 -5.15 -18.20
N PHE A 19 22.87 -4.99 -17.04
CA PHE A 19 23.05 -3.71 -16.37
C PHE A 19 24.46 -3.18 -16.62
N GLN A 20 24.54 -2.14 -17.46
CA GLN A 20 25.79 -1.42 -17.68
C GLN A 20 25.92 -0.30 -16.63
N PRO A 21 26.99 -0.28 -15.81
CA PRO A 21 27.24 0.81 -14.90
C PRO A 21 27.46 2.11 -15.67
N ASP A 22 27.10 3.24 -15.07
CA ASP A 22 27.43 4.55 -15.63
C ASP A 22 28.92 4.86 -15.49
N ASP A 23 29.38 5.91 -16.17
CA ASP A 23 30.81 6.29 -16.20
C ASP A 23 31.35 6.55 -14.79
N LEU A 24 30.52 7.11 -13.91
CA LEU A 24 30.87 7.39 -12.52
C LEU A 24 31.03 6.09 -11.72
N ALA A 25 30.05 5.18 -11.76
CA ALA A 25 30.11 3.92 -11.06
C ALA A 25 31.30 3.08 -11.55
N THR A 26 31.53 3.05 -12.85
CA THR A 26 32.69 2.35 -13.45
C THR A 26 34.01 2.92 -12.92
N SER A 27 34.16 4.25 -12.92
CA SER A 27 35.37 4.92 -12.43
C SER A 27 35.59 4.69 -10.94
N LEU A 28 34.51 4.76 -10.14
CA LEU A 28 34.55 4.52 -8.70
C LEU A 28 34.91 3.07 -8.37
N LEU A 29 34.27 2.09 -9.00
CA LEU A 29 34.52 0.67 -8.75
C LEU A 29 35.96 0.29 -9.13
N ASN A 30 36.46 0.78 -10.27
CA ASN A 30 37.85 0.57 -10.67
C ASN A 30 38.83 1.21 -9.67
N GLN A 31 38.57 2.44 -9.25
CA GLN A 31 39.43 3.13 -8.29
C GLN A 31 39.43 2.41 -6.94
N LEU A 32 38.27 2.01 -6.44
CA LEU A 32 38.10 1.29 -5.18
C LEU A 32 38.78 -0.09 -5.19
N GLY A 33 38.70 -0.81 -6.31
CA GLY A 33 39.38 -2.09 -6.50
C GLY A 33 40.91 -1.97 -6.56
N SER A 34 41.44 -0.80 -6.90
CA SER A 34 42.89 -0.54 -6.97
C SER A 34 43.53 -0.17 -5.62
N ILE A 35 42.73 0.14 -4.59
CA ILE A 35 43.22 0.61 -3.29
C ILE A 35 43.77 -0.55 -2.46
N VAL A 36 45.10 -0.59 -2.30
CA VAL A 36 45.80 -1.60 -1.48
C VAL A 36 45.79 -1.27 0.02
N ASP A 37 45.81 0.03 0.39
CA ASP A 37 45.77 0.48 1.80
C ASP A 37 44.38 1.08 2.13
N PRO A 38 43.49 0.32 2.80
CA PRO A 38 42.09 0.71 3.02
C PRO A 38 41.89 1.75 4.13
N LYS A 39 42.91 2.56 4.44
CA LYS A 39 42.78 3.63 5.44
C LYS A 39 41.74 4.66 4.98
N PRO A 40 40.78 5.04 5.85
CA PRO A 40 39.68 5.93 5.48
C PRO A 40 40.12 7.24 4.83
N GLY A 41 41.20 7.86 5.33
CA GLY A 41 41.72 9.12 4.80
C GLY A 41 42.30 9.00 3.38
N ARG A 42 42.87 7.85 3.03
CA ARG A 42 43.40 7.62 1.68
C ARG A 42 42.27 7.33 0.71
N VAL A 43 41.36 6.43 1.09
CA VAL A 43 40.14 6.09 0.34
C VAL A 43 39.35 7.36 0.01
N PHE A 44 39.14 8.24 0.99
CA PHE A 44 38.46 9.52 0.79
C PHE A 44 39.17 10.42 -0.23
N ARG A 45 40.50 10.59 -0.13
CA ARG A 45 41.27 11.44 -1.04
C ARG A 45 41.27 10.93 -2.48
N GLU A 46 41.20 9.62 -2.68
CA GLU A 46 41.19 9.02 -4.00
C GLU A 46 39.79 9.06 -4.65
N ILE A 47 38.72 8.99 -3.85
CA ILE A 47 37.32 9.05 -4.35
C ILE A 47 36.85 10.49 -4.59
N LEU A 48 37.29 11.44 -3.75
CA LEU A 48 36.77 12.81 -3.77
C LEU A 48 36.82 13.50 -5.15
N PRO A 49 37.90 13.39 -5.95
CA PRO A 49 37.95 14.01 -7.27
C PRO A 49 36.90 13.43 -8.24
N LEU A 50 36.62 12.12 -8.14
CA LEU A 50 35.64 11.44 -8.98
C LEU A 50 34.22 11.92 -8.67
N VAL A 51 33.91 12.10 -7.38
CA VAL A 51 32.60 12.59 -6.94
C VAL A 51 32.42 14.06 -7.27
N GLN A 52 33.47 14.88 -7.15
CA GLN A 52 33.40 16.31 -7.49
C GLN A 52 33.28 16.57 -8.99
N ALA A 53 33.85 15.69 -9.83
CA ALA A 53 33.77 15.77 -11.29
C ALA A 53 32.55 15.01 -11.86
N ALA A 54 31.72 14.40 -11.02
CA ALA A 54 30.59 13.59 -11.44
C ALA A 54 29.57 14.41 -12.24
N SER A 55 29.19 13.88 -13.41
CA SER A 55 28.08 14.42 -14.20
C SER A 55 26.74 13.96 -13.59
N PRO A 56 25.65 14.72 -13.80
CA PRO A 56 24.32 14.27 -13.38
C PRO A 56 23.97 12.94 -14.03
N VAL A 57 23.62 11.95 -13.21
CA VAL A 57 23.18 10.63 -13.67
C VAL A 57 21.93 10.78 -14.52
N LYS A 58 21.94 10.22 -15.72
CA LYS A 58 20.74 10.12 -16.57
C LYS A 58 19.84 9.05 -15.97
N MET A 59 18.79 9.46 -15.28
CA MET A 59 17.78 8.51 -14.84
C MET A 59 17.14 7.85 -16.07
N PRO A 60 16.86 6.53 -16.03
CA PRO A 60 16.13 5.88 -17.11
C PRO A 60 14.76 6.57 -17.27
N PRO A 61 14.21 6.59 -18.50
CA PRO A 61 12.89 7.14 -18.71
C PRO A 61 11.88 6.44 -17.79
N PRO A 62 10.95 7.18 -17.17
CA PRO A 62 9.96 6.59 -16.29
C PRO A 62 9.14 5.57 -17.07
N ASN A 63 8.90 4.40 -16.48
CA ASN A 63 8.01 3.42 -17.07
C ASN A 63 6.57 3.94 -17.03
N VAL A 64 6.03 4.30 -18.19
CA VAL A 64 4.67 4.83 -18.36
C VAL A 64 3.57 3.80 -18.15
N GLU A 65 3.91 2.52 -18.11
CA GLU A 65 2.97 1.43 -17.84
C GLU A 65 2.67 1.28 -16.34
N ILE A 66 3.56 1.77 -15.47
CA ILE A 66 3.38 1.70 -14.02
C ILE A 66 2.48 2.86 -13.59
N LYS A 67 1.29 2.51 -13.10
CA LYS A 67 0.33 3.46 -12.55
C LYS A 67 0.07 3.18 -11.09
N MET A 68 -0.10 4.23 -10.30
CA MET A 68 -0.45 4.12 -8.89
C MET A 68 -1.89 3.60 -8.77
N CYS A 69 -2.08 2.52 -8.01
CA CYS A 69 -3.40 2.04 -7.63
C CYS A 69 -3.95 2.93 -6.52
N VAL A 70 -5.13 3.51 -6.76
CA VAL A 70 -5.80 4.43 -5.83
C VAL A 70 -7.24 3.97 -5.68
N ALA A 71 -7.77 4.10 -4.47
CA ALA A 71 -9.18 3.79 -4.21
C ALA A 71 -9.93 5.02 -3.70
N ASN A 72 -11.24 5.02 -3.93
CA ASN A 72 -12.18 5.98 -3.40
C ASN A 72 -13.40 5.26 -2.82
N ILE A 73 -13.63 5.40 -1.52
CA ILE A 73 -14.77 4.78 -0.84
C ILE A 73 -15.99 5.68 -1.06
N LEU A 74 -17.01 5.15 -1.74
CA LEU A 74 -18.29 5.82 -1.97
C LEU A 74 -19.28 5.54 -0.84
N GLU A 75 -19.30 4.28 -0.36
CA GLU A 75 -20.14 3.85 0.76
C GLU A 75 -19.30 3.06 1.77
N PRO A 76 -19.43 3.33 3.08
CA PRO A 76 -20.32 4.32 3.70
C PRO A 76 -19.90 5.77 3.42
N CYS A 77 -20.89 6.62 3.09
CA CYS A 77 -20.65 8.00 2.70
C CYS A 77 -20.16 8.84 3.90
N PRO A 78 -19.00 9.53 3.81
CA PRO A 78 -18.42 10.27 4.93
C PRO A 78 -19.31 11.36 5.52
N GLN A 79 -20.18 11.98 4.71
CA GLN A 79 -21.10 13.02 5.20
C GLN A 79 -22.28 12.45 5.98
N MET A 80 -22.84 11.31 5.54
CA MET A 80 -23.98 10.70 6.23
C MET A 80 -23.59 9.88 7.46
N SER A 81 -22.34 9.44 7.54
CA SER A 81 -21.87 8.55 8.59
C SER A 81 -21.55 9.25 9.92
N GLN A 82 -21.52 10.59 9.95
CA GLN A 82 -21.35 11.37 11.19
C GLN A 82 -22.65 11.50 12.00
N ASP A 83 -23.80 11.48 11.34
CA ASP A 83 -25.11 11.64 12.02
C ASP A 83 -25.86 10.31 12.15
N ASN A 84 -25.56 9.32 11.30
CA ASN A 84 -26.26 8.04 11.31
C ASN A 84 -25.52 6.98 12.15
N VAL A 85 -26.15 6.55 13.24
CA VAL A 85 -25.63 5.49 14.12
C VAL A 85 -26.19 4.13 13.72
N ILE A 86 -25.30 3.20 13.36
CA ILE A 86 -25.64 1.80 13.12
C ILE A 86 -25.85 1.12 14.47
N LYS A 87 -27.12 0.90 14.84
CA LYS A 87 -27.51 0.23 16.09
C LYS A 87 -27.75 -1.25 15.81
N VAL A 88 -27.09 -2.11 16.57
CA VAL A 88 -27.29 -3.56 16.50
C VAL A 88 -27.37 -4.13 17.92
N THR A 89 -28.01 -5.28 18.06
CA THR A 89 -27.90 -6.03 19.31
C THR A 89 -26.48 -6.57 19.45
N ALA A 90 -25.87 -6.37 20.60
CA ALA A 90 -24.51 -6.83 20.87
C ALA A 90 -24.37 -8.34 20.69
N GLY A 91 -23.25 -8.76 20.10
CA GLY A 91 -23.03 -10.16 19.72
C GLY A 91 -23.77 -10.61 18.45
N LEU A 92 -24.63 -9.77 17.86
CA LEU A 92 -25.17 -10.00 16.51
C LEU A 92 -24.36 -9.26 15.46
N ILE A 93 -24.64 -9.57 14.20
CA ILE A 93 -23.96 -9.01 13.04
C ILE A 93 -24.79 -7.85 12.47
N ALA A 94 -24.15 -6.72 12.22
CA ALA A 94 -24.65 -5.65 11.37
C ALA A 94 -24.02 -5.77 9.99
N ALA A 95 -24.86 -5.84 8.96
CA ALA A 95 -24.42 -5.79 7.57
C ALA A 95 -24.33 -4.33 7.12
N LEU A 96 -23.18 -3.95 6.57
CA LEU A 96 -22.91 -2.61 6.06
C LEU A 96 -22.56 -2.69 4.57
N PRO A 97 -23.34 -2.05 3.68
CA PRO A 97 -22.96 -1.89 2.29
C PRO A 97 -21.62 -1.17 2.17
N PHE A 98 -20.72 -1.71 1.36
CA PHE A 98 -19.42 -1.11 1.06
C PHE A 98 -19.23 -1.03 -0.44
N VAL A 99 -19.04 0.19 -0.92
CA VAL A 99 -18.85 0.48 -2.33
C VAL A 99 -17.61 1.33 -2.47
N ALA A 100 -16.66 0.87 -3.27
CA ALA A 100 -15.44 1.60 -3.58
C ALA A 100 -15.15 1.55 -5.08
N GLU A 101 -14.60 2.63 -5.59
CA GLU A 101 -14.02 2.70 -6.93
C GLU A 101 -12.51 2.60 -6.81
N ILE A 102 -11.89 1.81 -7.68
CA ILE A 102 -10.47 1.48 -7.64
C ILE A 102 -9.93 1.71 -9.04
N ASP A 103 -8.94 2.60 -9.13
CA ASP A 103 -8.25 2.92 -10.37
C ASP A 103 -6.92 2.15 -10.42
N ASN A 104 -6.51 1.77 -11.63
CA ASN A 104 -5.24 1.08 -11.89
C ASN A 104 -5.06 -0.24 -11.13
N LEU A 105 -6.16 -0.96 -10.84
CA LEU A 105 -6.10 -2.28 -10.20
C LEU A 105 -5.81 -3.37 -11.23
N GLN A 106 -4.72 -4.10 -11.06
CA GLN A 106 -4.40 -5.24 -11.92
C GLN A 106 -5.22 -6.48 -11.54
N ASP A 107 -5.54 -7.35 -12.51
CA ASP A 107 -6.31 -8.56 -12.23
C ASP A 107 -5.64 -9.48 -11.21
N ALA A 108 -4.31 -9.61 -11.26
CA ALA A 108 -3.52 -10.39 -10.30
C ALA A 108 -3.58 -9.85 -8.87
N GLN A 109 -3.81 -8.54 -8.70
CA GLN A 109 -3.87 -7.86 -7.40
C GLN A 109 -5.24 -8.01 -6.71
N LYS A 110 -6.29 -8.44 -7.42
CA LYS A 110 -7.65 -8.58 -6.87
C LYS A 110 -7.72 -9.53 -5.68
N GLN A 111 -6.92 -10.60 -5.70
CA GLN A 111 -6.83 -11.57 -4.60
C GLN A 111 -6.13 -11.02 -3.36
N ASP A 112 -5.33 -9.98 -3.53
CA ASP A 112 -4.53 -9.33 -2.48
C ASP A 112 -5.24 -8.13 -1.86
N MET A 113 -6.43 -7.78 -2.36
CA MET A 113 -7.27 -6.75 -1.78
C MET A 113 -7.74 -7.14 -0.38
N ARG A 114 -7.72 -6.17 0.53
CA ARG A 114 -8.12 -6.32 1.93
C ARG A 114 -8.99 -5.14 2.36
N ILE A 115 -10.02 -5.42 3.15
CA ILE A 115 -10.81 -4.40 3.84
C ILE A 115 -10.45 -4.50 5.32
N LYS A 116 -9.83 -3.45 5.85
CA LYS A 116 -9.39 -3.36 7.24
C LYS A 116 -10.41 -2.58 8.04
N ILE A 117 -10.89 -3.16 9.13
CA ILE A 117 -11.88 -2.59 10.03
C ILE A 117 -11.20 -2.40 11.38
N LYS A 118 -11.09 -1.16 11.84
CA LYS A 118 -10.47 -0.81 13.11
C LYS A 118 -11.53 -0.31 14.07
N TYR A 119 -11.69 -1.06 15.16
CA TYR A 119 -12.57 -0.74 16.27
C TYR A 119 -11.89 0.24 17.25
N PRO A 120 -12.67 0.97 18.08
CA PRO A 120 -12.13 1.94 19.04
C PRO A 120 -11.27 1.29 20.14
N ASP A 121 -11.44 0.00 20.42
CA ASP A 121 -10.65 -0.78 21.38
C ASP A 121 -9.30 -1.27 20.81
N GLN A 122 -8.89 -0.71 19.67
CA GLN A 122 -7.69 -1.08 18.90
C GLN A 122 -7.74 -2.46 18.25
N HIS A 123 -8.82 -3.23 18.42
CA HIS A 123 -8.98 -4.45 17.66
C HIS A 123 -9.17 -4.13 16.18
N THR A 124 -8.43 -4.87 15.35
CA THR A 124 -8.48 -4.71 13.90
C THR A 124 -8.87 -6.04 13.27
N HIS A 125 -9.84 -6.00 12.38
CA HIS A 125 -10.30 -7.15 11.61
C HIS A 125 -10.05 -6.89 10.13
N THR A 126 -9.36 -7.81 9.46
CA THR A 126 -9.12 -7.74 8.03
C THR A 126 -9.97 -8.76 7.30
N VAL A 127 -10.72 -8.32 6.30
CA VAL A 127 -11.61 -9.14 5.49
C VAL A 127 -11.12 -9.15 4.04
N VAL A 128 -11.21 -10.31 3.39
CA VAL A 128 -10.93 -10.44 1.95
C VAL A 128 -12.24 -10.31 1.17
N PRO A 129 -12.39 -9.32 0.28
CA PRO A 129 -13.57 -9.20 -0.57
C PRO A 129 -13.65 -10.37 -1.55
N LYS A 130 -14.86 -10.78 -1.91
CA LYS A 130 -15.05 -11.85 -2.90
C LYS A 130 -14.68 -11.35 -4.28
N LEU A 131 -14.06 -12.21 -5.10
CA LEU A 131 -13.73 -11.87 -6.48
C LEU A 131 -14.97 -11.52 -7.33
N SER A 132 -16.14 -12.09 -7.00
CA SER A 132 -17.43 -11.79 -7.63
C SER A 132 -17.92 -10.36 -7.44
N ASP A 133 -17.41 -9.68 -6.41
CA ASP A 133 -17.88 -8.36 -5.98
C ASP A 133 -17.19 -7.24 -6.77
N PHE A 134 -16.14 -7.57 -7.53
CA PHE A 134 -15.44 -6.65 -8.43
C PHE A 134 -16.15 -6.60 -9.78
N ARG A 135 -16.54 -5.40 -10.20
CA ARG A 135 -17.19 -5.14 -11.49
C ARG A 135 -16.39 -4.10 -12.26
N LYS A 136 -16.12 -4.34 -13.54
CA LYS A 136 -15.47 -3.34 -14.41
C LYS A 136 -16.42 -2.15 -14.62
N ILE A 137 -15.88 -0.93 -14.56
CA ILE A 137 -16.65 0.28 -14.86
C ILE A 137 -16.58 0.51 -16.37
N MET A 138 -17.72 0.47 -17.05
CA MET A 138 -17.82 0.82 -18.47
C MET A 138 -18.19 2.30 -18.58
N THR A 139 -17.22 3.14 -18.91
CA THR A 139 -17.45 4.57 -19.19
C THR A 139 -17.83 4.79 -20.66
N GLU A 140 -18.70 5.77 -20.91
CA GLU A 140 -19.25 6.10 -22.24
C GLU A 140 -18.17 6.55 -23.26
N GLN A 141 -16.96 6.91 -22.79
CA GLN A 141 -15.82 7.34 -23.61
C GLN A 141 -14.82 6.22 -23.94
N GLY A 142 -15.24 4.97 -23.79
CA GLY A 142 -14.36 3.81 -23.90
C GLY A 142 -13.88 3.34 -22.53
N ALA A 143 -13.56 2.06 -22.44
CA ALA A 143 -13.14 1.42 -21.20
C ALA A 143 -11.85 2.06 -20.69
N HIS A 144 -11.90 2.75 -19.55
CA HIS A 144 -10.74 2.76 -18.66
C HIS A 144 -10.58 1.32 -18.16
N GLU A 145 -9.85 0.48 -18.89
CA GLU A 145 -9.77 -0.97 -18.65
C GLU A 145 -9.40 -1.35 -17.21
N THR A 146 -8.74 -0.43 -16.51
CA THR A 146 -8.24 -0.59 -15.15
C THR A 146 -9.19 -0.14 -14.04
N ASN A 147 -10.34 0.46 -14.38
CA ASN A 147 -11.25 1.02 -13.39
C ASN A 147 -12.26 -0.05 -12.95
N VAL A 148 -12.25 -0.33 -11.66
CA VAL A 148 -13.03 -1.40 -11.05
C VAL A 148 -13.86 -0.85 -9.91
N LYS A 149 -15.13 -1.24 -9.86
CA LYS A 149 -16.03 -0.99 -8.75
C LYS A 149 -16.12 -2.22 -7.89
N LEU A 150 -15.76 -2.10 -6.62
CA LEU A 150 -15.98 -3.11 -5.60
C LEU A 150 -17.33 -2.84 -4.92
N ARG A 151 -18.24 -3.80 -4.98
CA ARG A 151 -19.54 -3.76 -4.28
C ARG A 151 -19.69 -4.98 -3.39
N THR A 152 -19.46 -4.80 -2.10
CA THR A 152 -19.52 -5.90 -1.12
C THR A 152 -20.28 -5.48 0.13
N THR A 153 -20.43 -6.39 1.07
CA THR A 153 -21.07 -6.16 2.36
C THR A 153 -20.09 -6.50 3.46
N ILE A 154 -19.78 -5.50 4.29
CA ILE A 154 -18.95 -5.65 5.47
C ILE A 154 -19.83 -6.12 6.62
N LEU A 155 -19.32 -7.05 7.42
CA LEU A 155 -20.01 -7.58 8.60
C LEU A 155 -19.32 -7.04 9.85
N LEU A 156 -20.07 -6.29 10.65
CA LEU A 156 -19.61 -5.72 11.91
C LEU A 156 -20.27 -6.47 13.08
N SER A 157 -19.48 -6.84 14.08
CA SER A 157 -20.02 -7.43 15.30
C SER A 157 -19.08 -7.13 16.46
N HIS A 158 -19.66 -6.79 17.60
CA HIS A 158 -18.90 -6.48 18.80
C HIS A 158 -19.74 -6.73 20.06
N SER A 159 -19.07 -6.86 21.21
CA SER A 159 -19.70 -6.84 22.53
C SER A 159 -20.37 -5.49 22.81
N VAL A 160 -21.20 -5.45 23.86
CA VAL A 160 -21.96 -4.25 24.26
C VAL A 160 -21.04 -3.05 24.48
N TRP A 161 -21.43 -1.90 23.93
CA TRP A 161 -20.83 -0.60 24.24
C TRP A 161 -21.82 0.33 24.92
N THR A 162 -21.28 1.18 25.80
CA THR A 162 -22.03 2.22 26.50
C THR A 162 -22.53 3.28 25.52
N GLU A 163 -21.67 3.73 24.61
CA GLU A 163 -21.96 4.77 23.62
C GLU A 163 -21.76 4.30 22.17
N ALA A 164 -22.20 5.12 21.22
CA ALA A 164 -21.87 4.91 19.82
C ALA A 164 -20.45 5.39 19.57
N SER A 165 -19.62 4.58 18.93
CA SER A 165 -18.21 4.90 18.73
C SER A 165 -17.82 4.81 17.27
N SER A 166 -16.77 5.54 16.90
CA SER A 166 -16.28 5.57 15.53
C SER A 166 -15.52 4.27 15.20
N VAL A 167 -15.93 3.62 14.11
CA VAL A 167 -15.22 2.50 13.50
C VAL A 167 -14.64 2.97 12.17
N GLU A 168 -13.35 2.71 11.95
CA GLU A 168 -12.63 3.10 10.73
C GLU A 168 -12.55 1.91 9.77
N ILE A 169 -12.90 2.14 8.51
CA ILE A 169 -12.89 1.14 7.44
C ILE A 169 -11.95 1.63 6.35
N THR A 170 -10.92 0.85 6.05
CA THR A 170 -9.89 1.19 5.06
C THR A 170 -9.78 0.10 4.01
N LEU A 171 -9.61 0.51 2.75
CA LEU A 171 -9.27 -0.42 1.67
C LEU A 171 -7.75 -0.48 1.51
N CYS A 172 -7.21 -1.70 1.54
CA CYS A 172 -5.78 -1.95 1.50
C CYS A 172 -5.42 -2.98 0.42
N LEU A 173 -4.16 -2.97 -0.01
CA LEU A 173 -3.55 -4.00 -0.84
C LEU A 173 -2.46 -4.73 -0.04
N ALA A 174 -2.55 -6.05 0.06
CA ALA A 174 -1.52 -6.88 0.68
C ALA A 174 -0.33 -7.03 -0.28
N VAL A 175 0.79 -6.37 0.00
CA VAL A 175 1.98 -6.43 -0.87
C VAL A 175 2.91 -7.58 -0.43
N ARG A 176 3.00 -7.80 0.89
CA ARG A 176 3.77 -8.88 1.51
C ARG A 176 3.05 -9.35 2.78
N PRO A 177 3.34 -10.56 3.29
CA PRO A 177 2.83 -10.98 4.60
C PRO A 177 3.15 -9.94 5.67
N GLY A 178 2.13 -9.39 6.33
CA GLY A 178 2.28 -8.37 7.36
C GLY A 178 2.52 -6.93 6.84
N THR A 179 2.52 -6.70 5.53
CA THR A 179 2.62 -5.36 4.94
C THR A 179 1.43 -5.07 4.04
N GLU A 180 0.56 -4.20 4.53
CA GLU A 180 -0.62 -3.72 3.81
C GLU A 180 -0.40 -2.26 3.39
N LEU A 181 -0.67 -1.96 2.13
CA LEU A 181 -0.65 -0.61 1.59
C LEU A 181 -2.07 -0.04 1.61
N GLU A 182 -2.28 1.07 2.32
CA GLU A 182 -3.57 1.77 2.33
C GLU A 182 -3.77 2.50 1.00
N LEU A 183 -4.89 2.23 0.32
CA LEU A 183 -5.17 2.79 -1.01
C LEU A 183 -5.98 4.09 -0.97
N CYS A 184 -6.52 4.44 0.20
CA CYS A 184 -7.45 5.56 0.37
C CYS A 184 -7.51 6.02 1.83
N LYS A 185 -8.18 7.15 2.08
CA LYS A 185 -8.49 7.60 3.44
C LYS A 185 -9.56 6.69 4.07
N PRO A 186 -9.47 6.40 5.37
CA PRO A 186 -10.45 5.57 6.06
C PRO A 186 -11.84 6.20 6.03
N ALA A 187 -12.86 5.41 5.72
CA ALA A 187 -14.25 5.77 5.93
C ALA A 187 -14.61 5.54 7.41
N LYS A 188 -15.23 6.54 8.03
CA LYS A 188 -15.61 6.50 9.44
C LYS A 188 -17.10 6.33 9.58
N ILE A 189 -17.54 5.42 10.44
CA ILE A 189 -18.96 5.22 10.77
C ILE A 189 -19.17 5.23 12.27
N LEU A 190 -20.38 5.57 12.71
CA LEU A 190 -20.80 5.40 14.10
C LEU A 190 -21.49 4.04 14.30
N PHE A 191 -20.94 3.22 15.18
CA PHE A 191 -21.43 1.88 15.49
C PHE A 191 -21.81 1.75 16.97
N ALA A 192 -22.96 1.13 17.25
CA ALA A 192 -23.52 1.01 18.60
C ALA A 192 -24.11 -0.38 18.87
N PRO A 193 -23.30 -1.33 19.37
CA PRO A 193 -23.76 -2.63 19.86
C PRO A 193 -24.45 -2.47 21.21
N LYS A 194 -25.78 -2.64 21.26
CA LYS A 194 -26.63 -2.43 22.44
C LYS A 194 -27.04 -3.75 23.10
N PRO A 195 -27.24 -3.78 24.43
CA PRO A 195 -27.65 -5.00 25.11
C PRO A 195 -29.05 -5.44 24.66
N VAL A 196 -29.29 -6.76 24.68
CA VAL A 196 -30.63 -7.32 24.49
C VAL A 196 -31.53 -6.80 25.62
N ARG A 197 -32.56 -6.03 25.29
CA ARG A 197 -33.63 -5.74 26.24
C ARG A 197 -34.48 -7.01 26.39
N ARG A 198 -34.20 -7.82 27.41
CA ARG A 198 -35.15 -8.83 27.88
C ARG A 198 -36.29 -8.06 28.56
N GLY A 199 -37.47 -8.05 27.94
CA GLY A 199 -38.67 -7.53 28.59
C GLY A 199 -38.94 -8.34 29.85
N ILE A 200 -39.11 -7.65 30.98
CA ILE A 200 -39.64 -8.21 32.21
C ILE A 200 -41.15 -8.05 32.13
#